data_AF-A0A0K1Q998-F1
#
_entry.id   AF-A0A0K1Q998-F1
#
_cell.length_a   1.000
_cell.length_b   1.000
_cell.length_c   1.000
_cell.angle_alpha   90.00
_cell.angle_beta   90.00
_cell.angle_gamma   90.00
#
_symmetry.space_group_name_H-M   'P 1'
#
loop_
_entity.id
_entity.type
_entity.pdbx_description
1 polymer ?
#
loop_
_entity_poly.entity_id
_entity_poly.type
_entity_poly.pdbx_seq_one_letter_code
_entity_poly.pdbx_strand_id
1 'polypeptide(L)'
;MLRGLFDTVPALESLDLFSLLVDEREHGLTLGFESPGLPVTAPRSWVEQGLNTVEFHLVFSGLRWLEVTGWSYTGMTGYRFEPEADGGLRLLMTGPDSLVRLSADSCRVEGVRAHRAGGL
;
A
#
# COMPACT_ATOMS: atom_id res chain seq x y z
N MET A 1 12.70 -6.09 -2.74
CA MET A 1 11.68 -7.12 -2.47
C MET A 1 10.50 -7.00 -3.45
N LEU A 2 9.77 -5.87 -3.53
CA LEU A 2 8.69 -5.70 -4.53
C LEU A 2 9.19 -5.52 -5.98
N ARG A 3 10.29 -4.78 -6.19
CA ARG A 3 10.93 -4.59 -7.51
C ARG A 3 11.45 -5.87 -8.19
N GLY A 4 11.61 -6.97 -7.44
CA GLY A 4 12.00 -8.27 -8.01
C GLY A 4 10.82 -9.10 -8.48
N LEU A 5 9.59 -8.68 -8.14
CA LEU A 5 8.34 -9.34 -8.50
C LEU A 5 7.56 -8.59 -9.56
N PHE A 6 7.88 -7.31 -9.83
CA PHE A 6 7.18 -6.51 -10.82
C PHE A 6 8.22 -5.79 -11.71
N ASP A 7 8.14 -5.99 -13.03
CA ASP A 7 8.96 -5.24 -14.00
C ASP A 7 8.69 -3.73 -13.92
N THR A 8 7.46 -3.35 -13.56
CA THR A 8 7.05 -2.00 -13.19
C THR A 8 6.13 -2.10 -11.98
N VAL A 9 6.50 -1.43 -10.89
CA VAL A 9 5.66 -1.40 -9.67
C VAL A 9 4.31 -0.81 -10.05
N PRO A 10 3.19 -1.51 -9.78
CA PRO A 10 1.87 -1.00 -10.13
C PRO A 10 1.62 0.32 -9.42
N ALA A 11 0.99 1.25 -10.13
CA ALA A 11 0.52 2.49 -9.52
C ALA A 11 -0.47 2.14 -8.40
N LEU A 12 -0.34 2.77 -7.22
CA LEU A 12 -1.20 2.43 -6.08
C LEU A 12 -2.68 2.69 -6.39
N GLU A 13 -2.96 3.63 -7.30
CA GLU A 13 -4.29 3.93 -7.83
C GLU A 13 -4.96 2.75 -8.57
N SER A 14 -4.16 1.76 -9.00
CA SER A 14 -4.65 0.54 -9.66
C SER A 14 -4.81 -0.64 -8.69
N LEU A 15 -4.56 -0.42 -7.40
CA LEU A 15 -4.59 -1.43 -6.36
C LEU A 15 -5.75 -1.16 -5.39
N ASP A 16 -6.24 -2.24 -4.79
CA ASP A 16 -7.27 -2.15 -3.78
C ASP A 16 -6.63 -1.91 -2.41
N LEU A 17 -6.83 -0.70 -1.85
CA LEU A 17 -6.50 -0.42 -0.46
C LEU A 17 -7.56 -1.07 0.45
N PHE A 18 -7.22 -2.21 1.05
CA PHE A 18 -8.14 -2.95 1.91
C PHE A 18 -7.99 -2.61 3.41
N SER A 19 -6.87 -2.00 3.81
CA SER A 19 -6.66 -1.62 5.21
C SER A 19 -5.79 -0.38 5.38
N LEU A 20 -6.11 0.39 6.43
CA LEU A 20 -5.30 1.46 7.00
C LEU A 20 -5.27 1.25 8.51
N LEU A 21 -4.09 0.99 9.06
CA LEU A 21 -3.88 0.74 10.48
C LEU A 21 -2.91 1.76 11.06
N VAL A 22 -3.39 2.54 12.03
CA VAL A 22 -2.59 3.50 12.79
C VAL A 22 -2.08 2.80 14.04
N ASP A 23 -0.76 2.84 14.26
CA ASP A 23 -0.12 2.42 15.50
C ASP A 23 0.36 3.66 16.26
N GLU A 24 -0.43 4.11 17.23
CA GLU A 24 -0.10 5.28 18.04
C GLU A 24 1.10 5.05 18.96
N ARG A 25 1.40 3.80 19.33
CA ARG A 25 2.47 3.48 20.29
C ARG A 25 3.83 3.49 19.64
N GLU A 26 3.90 2.92 18.44
CA GLU A 26 5.14 2.84 17.65
C GLU A 26 5.27 4.02 16.67
N HIS A 27 4.36 4.99 16.73
CA HIS A 27 4.24 6.09 15.77
C HIS A 27 4.32 5.57 14.33
N GLY A 28 3.43 4.64 13.99
CA GLY A 28 3.44 3.91 12.73
C GLY A 28 2.13 4.02 11.97
N LEU A 29 2.20 3.82 10.66
CA LEU A 29 1.03 3.61 9.81
C LEU A 29 1.30 2.42 8.90
N THR A 30 0.33 1.51 8.77
CA THR A 30 0.39 0.40 7.82
C THR A 30 -0.77 0.51 6.84
N LEU A 31 -0.46 0.50 5.55
CA LEU A 31 -1.44 0.45 4.45
C LEU A 31 -1.37 -0.93 3.81
N GLY A 32 -2.48 -1.65 3.75
CA GLY A 32 -2.57 -2.95 3.06
C GLY A 32 -3.17 -2.81 1.67
N PHE A 33 -2.47 -3.36 0.68
CA PHE A 33 -2.88 -3.33 -0.72
C PHE A 33 -3.01 -4.73 -1.31
N GLU A 34 -4.03 -4.90 -2.15
CA GLU A 34 -4.20 -6.04 -3.03
C GLU A 34 -4.09 -5.62 -4.49
N SER A 35 -3.43 -6.47 -5.29
CA SER A 35 -3.36 -6.33 -6.74
C SER A 35 -4.19 -7.44 -7.40
N PRO A 36 -5.15 -7.08 -8.28
CA PRO A 36 -5.85 -8.07 -9.06
C PRO A 36 -4.88 -8.68 -10.09
N GLY A 37 -4.68 -9.99 -9.99
CA GLY A 37 -3.76 -10.73 -10.85
C GLY A 37 -2.38 -10.96 -10.23
N LEU A 38 -1.66 -11.91 -10.82
CA LEU A 38 -0.25 -12.14 -10.50
C LEU A 38 0.65 -11.24 -11.38
N PRO A 39 1.80 -10.79 -10.86
CA PRO A 39 2.79 -10.13 -11.70
C PRO A 39 3.33 -11.05 -12.79
N VAL A 40 3.87 -10.45 -13.86
CA VAL A 40 4.52 -11.16 -14.98
C VAL A 40 5.65 -12.07 -14.49
N THR A 41 6.43 -11.61 -13.50
CA THR A 41 7.54 -12.38 -12.90
C THR A 41 7.11 -13.16 -11.66
N ALA A 42 5.84 -13.52 -11.53
CA ALA A 42 5.36 -14.32 -10.41
C ALA A 42 6.12 -15.66 -10.31
N PRO A 43 6.47 -16.11 -9.10
CA PRO A 43 7.03 -17.44 -8.88
C PRO A 43 6.16 -18.51 -9.55
N ARG A 44 6.80 -19.43 -10.25
CA ARG A 44 6.11 -20.54 -10.93
C ARG A 44 5.19 -21.33 -9.98
N SER A 45 5.59 -21.48 -8.73
CA SER A 45 4.79 -22.15 -7.70
C SER A 45 3.46 -21.43 -7.40
N TRP A 46 3.38 -20.10 -7.55
CA TRP A 46 2.12 -19.35 -7.38
C TRP A 46 1.16 -19.62 -8.53
N VAL A 47 1.70 -19.67 -9.76
CA VAL A 47 0.94 -19.99 -10.96
C VAL A 47 0.39 -21.42 -10.89
N GLU A 48 1.23 -22.39 -10.52
CA GLU A 48 0.85 -23.80 -10.39
C GLU A 48 -0.20 -24.03 -9.30
N GLN A 49 -0.20 -23.22 -8.24
CA GLN A 49 -1.22 -23.24 -7.19
C GLN A 49 -2.53 -22.53 -7.59
N GLY A 50 -2.58 -21.88 -8.75
CA GLY A 50 -3.74 -21.10 -9.20
C GLY A 50 -4.05 -19.94 -8.26
N LEU A 51 -3.02 -19.27 -7.74
CA LEU A 51 -3.16 -18.01 -7.02
C LEU A 51 -3.43 -16.89 -8.05
N ASN A 52 -4.20 -15.89 -7.67
CA ASN A 52 -4.68 -14.86 -8.59
C ASN A 52 -4.65 -13.44 -8.00
N THR A 53 -4.23 -13.27 -6.74
CA THR A 53 -4.14 -11.98 -6.08
C THR A 53 -2.81 -11.88 -5.34
N VAL A 54 -2.19 -10.70 -5.40
CA VAL A 54 -0.99 -10.37 -4.60
C VAL A 54 -1.36 -9.35 -3.54
N GLU A 55 -0.99 -9.64 -2.30
CA GLU A 55 -1.16 -8.77 -1.15
C GLU A 55 0.22 -8.30 -0.66
N PHE A 56 0.31 -7.04 -0.25
CA PHE A 56 1.47 -6.51 0.45
C PHE A 56 1.08 -5.32 1.33
N HIS A 57 2.01 -4.90 2.17
CA HIS A 57 1.83 -3.78 3.08
C HIS A 57 2.88 -2.69 2.84
N LEU A 58 2.48 -1.42 2.91
CA LEU A 58 3.37 -0.28 3.09
C LEU A 58 3.41 0.08 4.57
N VAL A 59 4.56 -0.10 5.19
CA VAL A 59 4.79 0.21 6.61
C VAL A 59 5.58 1.50 6.71
N PHE A 60 4.95 2.52 7.28
CA PHE A 60 5.52 3.81 7.61
C PHE A 60 5.96 3.78 9.08
N SER A 61 7.19 4.24 9.35
CA SER A 61 7.76 4.28 10.69
C SER A 61 8.32 5.68 10.98
N GLY A 62 8.27 6.09 12.25
CA GLY A 62 8.66 7.45 12.65
C GLY A 62 7.66 8.48 12.15
N LEU A 63 6.36 8.20 12.31
CA LEU A 63 5.26 9.09 11.92
C LEU A 63 5.35 10.37 12.75
N ARG A 64 5.56 11.51 12.07
CA ARG A 64 5.73 12.82 12.71
C ARG A 64 4.41 13.54 12.90
N TRP A 65 3.52 13.36 11.94
CA TRP A 65 2.16 13.81 12.00
C TRP A 65 1.31 12.98 11.03
N LEU A 66 0.03 12.85 11.36
CA LEU A 66 -0.99 12.19 10.56
C LEU A 66 -2.27 13.00 10.70
N GLU A 67 -2.90 13.30 9.58
CA GLU A 67 -4.21 13.92 9.49
C GLU A 67 -5.10 13.06 8.61
N VAL A 68 -6.27 12.73 9.13
CA VAL A 68 -7.33 12.04 8.39
C VAL A 68 -8.55 12.95 8.38
N THR A 69 -8.90 13.47 7.21
CA THR A 69 -10.10 14.28 7.01
C THR A 69 -11.13 13.46 6.24
N GLY A 70 -12.20 13.09 6.95
CA GLY A 70 -13.23 12.21 6.39
C GLY A 70 -12.74 10.77 6.21
N TRP A 71 -13.69 9.86 6.03
CA TRP A 71 -13.44 8.49 5.62
C TRP A 71 -14.70 7.95 4.96
N SER A 72 -14.56 7.30 3.82
CA SER A 72 -15.66 6.76 3.05
C SER A 72 -15.40 5.29 2.70
N TYR A 73 -16.49 4.57 2.42
CA TYR A 73 -16.40 3.25 1.80
C TYR A 73 -15.96 3.35 0.32
N THR A 74 -16.07 4.54 -0.28
CA THR A 74 -15.48 4.81 -1.59
C THR A 74 -13.97 4.89 -1.44
N GLY A 75 -13.26 3.99 -2.12
CA GLY A 75 -11.81 3.83 -1.98
C GLY A 75 -11.02 5.09 -2.32
N MET A 76 -9.76 5.11 -1.89
CA MET A 76 -8.79 6.14 -2.25
C MET A 76 -8.40 5.99 -3.72
N THR A 77 -8.28 7.11 -4.42
CA THR A 77 -8.06 7.15 -5.88
C THR A 77 -6.80 7.89 -6.31
N GLY A 78 -6.07 8.50 -5.37
CA GLY A 78 -4.82 9.20 -5.66
C GLY A 78 -3.81 9.07 -4.54
N TYR A 79 -2.55 8.84 -4.91
CA TYR A 79 -1.44 8.69 -3.98
C TYR A 79 -0.25 9.54 -4.46
N ARG A 80 0.22 10.46 -3.62
CA ARG A 80 1.39 11.29 -3.94
C ARG A 80 2.44 11.18 -2.84
N PHE A 81 3.62 10.72 -3.22
CA PHE A 81 4.80 10.69 -2.38
C PHE A 81 5.71 11.87 -2.71
N GLU A 82 6.18 12.56 -1.67
CA GLU A 82 7.14 13.65 -1.81
C GLU A 82 8.28 13.44 -0.80
N PRO A 83 9.56 13.49 -1.21
CA PRO A 83 10.66 13.48 -0.26
C PRO A 83 10.68 14.79 0.55
N GLU A 84 11.05 14.71 1.82
CA GLU A 84 11.29 15.88 2.67
C GLU A 84 12.80 16.22 2.70
N ALA A 85 13.11 17.48 2.97
CA ALA A 85 14.49 18.00 2.92
C ALA A 85 15.43 17.33 3.95
N ASP A 86 14.87 16.75 5.00
CA ASP A 86 15.59 16.06 6.07
C ASP A 86 15.69 14.54 5.88
N GLY A 87 15.28 14.03 4.71
CA GLY A 87 15.31 12.61 4.37
C GLY A 87 14.06 11.84 4.74
N GLY A 88 13.05 12.48 5.35
CA GLY A 88 11.72 11.91 5.52
C GLY A 88 10.92 11.86 4.21
N LEU A 89 9.65 11.47 4.34
CA LEU A 89 8.71 11.46 3.22
C LEU A 89 7.32 11.94 3.66
N ARG A 90 6.61 12.58 2.72
CA ARG A 90 5.18 12.85 2.83
C ARG A 90 4.40 11.94 1.91
N LEU A 91 3.24 11.52 2.41
CA LEU A 91 2.21 10.90 1.60
C LEU A 91 0.92 11.71 1.71
N LEU A 92 0.34 12.00 0.54
CA LEU A 92 -1.02 12.50 0.38
C LEU A 92 -1.85 11.42 -0.31
N MET A 93 -2.93 10.98 0.35
CA MET A 93 -3.95 10.11 -0.23
C MET A 93 -5.25 10.90 -0.40
N THR A 94 -5.88 10.76 -1.56
CA THR A 94 -7.15 11.43 -1.87
C THR A 94 -8.18 10.42 -2.31
N GLY A 95 -9.40 10.54 -1.80
CA GLY A 95 -10.62 9.88 -2.27
C GLY A 95 -11.74 10.92 -2.43
N PRO A 96 -12.92 10.52 -2.93
CA PRO A 96 -14.04 11.45 -3.17
C PRO A 96 -14.43 12.28 -1.94
N ASP A 97 -14.50 11.63 -0.77
CA ASP A 97 -14.89 12.25 0.51
C ASP A 97 -13.85 11.97 1.60
N SER A 98 -12.59 11.77 1.20
CA SER A 98 -11.55 11.33 2.12
C SER A 98 -10.18 11.88 1.74
N LEU A 99 -9.40 12.20 2.74
CA LEU A 99 -8.10 12.83 2.60
C LEU A 99 -7.21 12.37 3.74
N VAL A 100 -6.09 11.72 3.41
CA VAL A 100 -5.08 11.35 4.40
C VAL A 100 -3.79 12.06 4.06
N ARG A 101 -3.21 12.72 5.05
CA ARG A 101 -1.89 13.32 4.94
C ARG A 101 -1.01 12.81 6.06
N LEU A 102 0.24 12.51 5.74
CA LEU A 102 1.24 12.15 6.74
C LEU A 102 2.64 12.63 6.37
N SER A 103 3.48 12.74 7.40
CA SER A 103 4.94 12.74 7.29
C SER A 103 5.51 11.60 8.14
N ALA A 104 6.49 10.89 7.60
CA ALA A 104 7.18 9.80 8.28
C ALA A 104 8.66 9.78 7.91
N ASP A 105 9.48 9.18 8.78
CA ASP A 105 10.92 9.03 8.54
C ASP A 105 11.22 8.03 7.43
N SER A 106 10.42 6.96 7.31
CA SER A 106 10.65 5.93 6.30
C SER A 106 9.36 5.20 5.92
N CYS A 107 9.39 4.58 4.73
CA CYS A 107 8.34 3.72 4.21
C CYS A 107 9.00 2.49 3.60
N ARG A 108 8.49 1.30 3.92
CA ARG A 108 8.98 0.04 3.36
C ARG A 108 7.82 -0.88 2.98
N VAL A 109 8.11 -1.76 2.03
CA VAL A 109 7.19 -2.84 1.66
C VAL A 109 7.43 -4.03 2.58
N GLU A 110 6.35 -4.60 3.12
CA GLU A 110 6.38 -5.86 3.88
C GLU A 110 5.30 -6.85 3.42
N GLY A 111 5.48 -8.11 3.84
CA GLY A 111 4.41 -9.11 3.79
C GLY A 111 3.96 -9.53 2.38
N VAL A 112 4.82 -9.40 1.37
CA VAL A 112 4.43 -9.74 -0.02
C VAL A 112 4.08 -11.23 -0.12
N ARG A 113 2.82 -11.51 -0.43
CA ARG A 113 2.28 -12.87 -0.56
C ARG A 113 1.25 -12.94 -1.67
N ALA A 114 1.07 -14.12 -2.25
CA ALA A 114 -0.04 -14.38 -3.14
C ALA A 114 -1.06 -15.29 -2.47
N HIS A 115 -2.33 -15.11 -2.83
CA HIS A 115 -3.41 -15.97 -2.40
C HIS A 115 -4.42 -16.16 -3.54
N ARG A 116 -5.36 -17.09 -3.36
CA ARG A 116 -6.49 -17.26 -4.26
C ARG A 116 -7.67 -16.48 -3.69
N ALA A 117 -8.01 -15.35 -4.30
CA ALA A 117 -9.27 -14.67 -4.05
C ALA A 117 -10.42 -15.47 -4.70
N GLY A 118 -11.51 -15.64 -3.96
CA GLY A 118 -12.74 -16.22 -4.49
C GLY A 118 -13.41 -15.25 -5.46
N GLY A 119 -13.94 -15.76 -6.57
CA GLY A 119 -14.81 -14.97 -7.44
C GLY A 119 -16.16 -14.74 -6.76
N LEU A 120 -16.67 -13.51 -6.82
CA LEU A 120 -18.11 -13.25 -6.69
C LEU A 120 -18.87 -13.93 -7.83
#